data_AF-A0A833SVA4-F1
#
_entry.id   AF-A0A833SVA4-F1
#
_cell.length_a   1.000
_cell.length_b   1.000
_cell.length_c   1.000
_cell.angle_alpha   90.00
_cell.angle_beta   90.00
_cell.angle_gamma   90.00
#
_symmetry.space_group_name_H-M   'P 1'
#
loop_
_entity.id
_entity.type
_entity.pdbx_description
1 polymer ?
#
loop_
_entity_poly.entity_id
_entity_poly.type
_entity_poly.pdbx_seq_one_letter_code
_entity_poly.pdbx_strand_id
1 'polypeptide(L)'
;MHSIKLPRMVPELNELGLLRGDLSLCFIDRQRGKNKVEKYCRSFSDPRGKIIDRVAVAVTAESLICAASIVDYAYIKKLTWLMKHKGGQSASNEHQIRPKCCESCGKSFAKFSFSSAGMGADCQICRRVVCSKCSVVKKMTVDVSNTGAVKQCALRFCLECLYEAKEQCVWEMALTGVDTASETSSASKKENHSEI
;
A
#
# COMPACT_ATOMS: atom_id res chain seq x y z
N MET A 1 16.90 -2.27 -16.38
CA MET A 1 15.96 -2.70 -17.44
C MET A 1 16.29 -1.95 -18.71
N HIS A 2 16.26 -2.62 -19.86
CA HIS A 2 16.67 -2.04 -21.14
C HIS A 2 15.77 -2.58 -22.26
N SER A 3 15.35 -1.70 -23.17
CA SER A 3 14.59 -2.08 -24.36
C SER A 3 15.42 -3.01 -25.25
N ILE A 4 14.85 -4.15 -25.63
CA ILE A 4 15.45 -5.07 -26.61
C ILE A 4 14.57 -5.16 -27.84
N LYS A 5 15.14 -5.40 -29.03
CA LYS A 5 14.36 -5.58 -30.27
C LYS A 5 14.24 -7.06 -30.58
N LEU A 6 13.03 -7.53 -30.85
CA LEU A 6 12.73 -8.93 -31.23
C LEU A 6 11.94 -8.96 -32.55
N PRO A 7 12.51 -8.49 -33.66
CA PRO A 7 11.77 -8.19 -34.89
C PRO A 7 11.08 -9.39 -35.55
N ARG A 8 11.48 -10.63 -35.20
CA ARG A 8 10.86 -11.87 -35.71
C ARG A 8 9.72 -12.39 -34.84
N MET A 9 9.54 -11.85 -33.64
CA MET A 9 8.55 -12.32 -32.67
C MET A 9 7.57 -11.22 -32.27
N VAL A 10 8.05 -9.98 -32.16
CA VAL A 10 7.25 -8.83 -31.77
C VAL A 10 7.44 -7.75 -32.83
N PRO A 11 6.49 -7.62 -33.79
CA PRO A 11 6.55 -6.59 -34.82
C PRO A 11 6.32 -5.20 -34.22
N GLU A 12 6.72 -4.18 -34.96
CA GLU A 12 6.30 -2.80 -34.67
C GLU A 12 4.80 -2.65 -34.97
N LEU A 13 4.11 -1.82 -34.19
CA LEU A 13 2.65 -1.66 -34.25
C LEU A 13 2.24 -0.30 -34.84
N ASN A 14 3.06 0.23 -35.75
CA ASN A 14 2.85 1.55 -36.35
C ASN A 14 1.50 1.66 -37.09
N GLU A 15 1.01 0.55 -37.67
CA GLU A 15 -0.29 0.47 -38.35
C GLU A 15 -1.47 0.75 -37.40
N LEU A 16 -1.29 0.50 -36.11
CA LEU A 16 -2.25 0.79 -35.06
C LEU A 16 -2.03 2.17 -34.42
N GLY A 17 -1.13 2.99 -34.99
CA GLY A 17 -0.74 4.30 -34.45
C GLY A 17 0.12 4.22 -33.19
N LEU A 18 0.68 3.06 -32.87
CA LEU A 18 1.53 2.86 -31.70
C LEU A 18 3.01 3.01 -32.07
N LEU A 19 3.68 3.96 -31.42
CA LEU A 19 5.12 4.18 -31.58
C LEU A 19 5.89 3.51 -30.45
N ARG A 20 6.89 2.71 -30.80
CA ARG A 20 7.75 2.04 -29.84
C ARG A 20 8.93 2.93 -29.43
N GLY A 21 8.92 3.41 -28.19
CA GLY A 21 10.04 4.10 -27.58
C GLY A 21 11.18 3.16 -27.13
N ASP A 22 12.38 3.70 -27.01
CA ASP A 22 13.54 3.03 -26.45
C ASP A 22 13.84 3.57 -25.04
N LEU A 23 14.04 2.67 -24.07
CA LEU A 23 14.23 3.01 -22.67
C LEU A 23 15.36 2.18 -22.06
N SER A 24 16.25 2.83 -21.33
CA SER A 24 17.28 2.21 -20.51
C SER A 24 17.22 2.80 -19.12
N LEU A 25 16.92 2.00 -18.11
CA LEU A 25 16.76 2.46 -16.74
C LEU A 25 17.55 1.60 -15.76
N CYS A 26 18.07 2.26 -14.73
CA CYS A 26 18.80 1.64 -13.64
C CYS A 26 18.31 2.24 -12.32
N PHE A 27 17.96 1.37 -11.38
CA PHE A 27 17.67 1.70 -9.99
C PHE A 27 18.65 0.93 -9.11
N ILE A 28 19.27 1.63 -8.16
CA ILE A 28 20.13 1.02 -7.15
C ILE A 28 19.63 1.51 -5.80
N ASP A 29 19.15 0.57 -4.99
CA ASP A 29 18.69 0.84 -3.64
C ASP A 29 19.74 0.39 -2.64
N ARG A 30 20.14 1.29 -1.75
CA ARG A 30 21.13 1.04 -0.70
C ARG A 30 20.56 1.39 0.67
N GLN A 31 20.59 0.44 1.60
CA GLN A 31 20.28 0.73 2.98
C GLN A 31 21.41 1.57 3.61
N ARG A 32 21.05 2.73 4.16
CA ARG A 32 21.99 3.67 4.81
C ARG A 32 21.82 3.74 6.34
N GLY A 33 20.86 3.00 6.88
CA GLY A 33 20.58 2.92 8.31
C GLY A 33 19.19 2.36 8.59
N LYS A 34 18.79 2.40 9.85
CA LYS A 34 17.44 2.00 10.26
C LYS A 34 16.40 2.91 9.60
N ASN A 35 15.43 2.31 8.91
CA ASN A 35 14.35 3.02 8.20
C ASN A 35 14.84 4.05 7.16
N LYS A 36 16.05 3.87 6.60
CA LYS A 36 16.64 4.77 5.60
C LYS A 36 17.18 4.00 4.40
N VAL A 37 16.61 4.27 3.24
CA VAL A 37 17.09 3.79 1.94
C VAL A 37 17.52 5.00 1.12
N GLU A 38 18.69 4.90 0.53
CA GLU A 38 19.14 5.78 -0.53
C GLU A 38 18.83 5.09 -1.87
N LYS A 39 18.26 5.84 -2.79
CA LYS A 39 17.91 5.36 -4.12
C LYS A 39 18.68 6.18 -5.16
N TYR A 40 19.46 5.50 -5.99
CA TYR A 40 20.02 6.07 -7.20
C TYR A 40 19.15 5.65 -8.39
N CYS A 41 18.80 6.63 -9.22
CA CYS A 41 17.99 6.43 -10.41
C CYS A 41 18.72 7.03 -11.61
N ARG A 42 18.78 6.30 -12.72
CA ARG A 42 19.21 6.86 -14.02
C ARG A 42 18.34 6.28 -15.13
N SER A 43 17.94 7.14 -16.06
CA SER A 43 17.21 6.74 -17.26
C SER A 43 17.77 7.42 -18.50
N PHE A 44 17.73 6.70 -19.61
CA PHE A 44 17.84 7.22 -20.96
C PHE A 44 16.60 6.79 -21.72
N SER A 45 15.89 7.74 -22.31
CA SER A 45 14.62 7.49 -22.98
C SER A 45 14.56 8.24 -24.30
N ASP A 46 14.25 7.52 -25.37
CA ASP A 46 13.77 8.07 -26.61
C ASP A 46 12.31 7.64 -26.78
N PRO A 47 11.34 8.47 -26.36
CA PRO A 47 9.92 8.17 -26.57
C PRO A 47 9.52 8.13 -28.05
N ARG A 48 10.37 8.61 -28.96
CA ARG A 48 10.11 8.82 -30.39
C ARG A 48 8.88 9.70 -30.64
N GLY A 49 8.52 9.84 -31.90
CA GLY A 49 7.36 10.64 -32.31
C GLY A 49 7.61 12.14 -32.19
N LYS A 50 6.54 12.90 -31.89
CA LYS A 50 6.54 14.37 -31.92
C LYS A 50 6.50 15.01 -30.53
N ILE A 51 6.91 14.29 -29.49
CA ILE A 51 7.00 14.85 -28.14
C ILE A 51 8.15 15.86 -28.08
N ILE A 52 7.90 17.00 -27.45
CA ILE A 52 8.92 18.04 -27.29
C ILE A 52 9.94 17.55 -26.26
N ASP A 53 11.24 17.63 -26.56
CA ASP A 53 12.33 17.13 -25.71
C ASP A 53 12.22 17.57 -24.24
N ARG A 54 11.92 18.86 -24.01
CA ARG A 54 11.73 19.39 -22.64
C ARG A 54 10.63 18.66 -21.86
N VAL A 55 9.56 18.27 -22.55
CA VAL A 55 8.44 17.53 -21.96
C VAL A 55 8.86 16.09 -21.71
N ALA A 56 9.55 15.46 -22.66
CA ALA A 56 10.07 14.10 -22.50
C ALA A 56 11.03 13.99 -21.29
N VAL A 57 11.93 14.96 -21.14
CA VAL A 57 12.86 15.04 -20.01
C VAL A 57 12.10 15.23 -18.69
N ALA A 58 11.15 16.18 -18.65
CA ALA A 58 10.37 16.45 -17.43
C ALA A 58 9.58 15.21 -16.97
N VAL A 59 8.87 14.54 -17.89
CA VAL A 59 8.10 13.32 -17.59
C VAL A 59 9.01 12.19 -17.11
N THR A 60 10.19 12.03 -17.74
CA THR A 60 11.16 11.02 -17.32
C THR A 60 11.69 11.30 -15.93
N ALA A 61 12.03 12.55 -15.62
CA ALA A 61 12.50 12.95 -14.30
C ALA A 61 11.43 12.72 -13.22
N GLU A 62 10.19 13.13 -13.48
CA GLU A 62 9.06 12.90 -12.58
C GLU A 62 8.85 11.40 -12.32
N SER A 63 8.93 10.56 -13.36
CA SER A 63 8.81 9.11 -13.23
C SER A 63 9.89 8.51 -12.33
N LEU A 64 11.13 8.99 -12.40
CA LEU A 64 12.23 8.54 -11.54
C LEU A 64 12.06 9.00 -10.09
N ILE A 65 11.55 10.22 -9.88
CA ILE A 65 11.24 10.74 -8.54
C ILE A 65 10.10 9.95 -7.91
N CYS A 66 9.06 9.63 -8.69
CA CYS A 66 7.93 8.82 -8.27
C CYS A 66 8.36 7.43 -7.76
N ALA A 67 9.49 6.88 -8.21
CA ALA A 67 10.02 5.63 -7.68
C ALA A 67 10.31 5.69 -6.17
N ALA A 68 10.51 6.88 -5.57
CA ALA A 68 10.66 7.05 -4.13
C ALA A 68 9.36 6.76 -3.35
N SER A 69 8.18 6.90 -3.99
CA SER A 69 6.87 6.63 -3.38
C SER A 69 6.67 5.16 -2.98
N ILE A 70 7.56 4.26 -3.41
CA ILE A 70 7.56 2.86 -3.00
C ILE A 70 7.64 2.69 -1.47
N VAL A 71 8.22 3.67 -0.77
CA VAL A 71 8.29 3.67 0.70
C VAL A 71 6.90 3.83 1.32
N ASP A 72 6.07 4.72 0.77
CA ASP A 72 4.69 4.90 1.23
C ASP A 72 3.88 3.63 0.96
N TYR A 73 4.06 3.03 -0.22
CA TYR A 73 3.41 1.77 -0.56
C TYR A 73 3.82 0.63 0.40
N ALA A 74 5.11 0.52 0.70
CA ALA A 74 5.60 -0.45 1.68
C ALA A 74 4.93 -0.22 3.04
N TYR A 75 4.82 1.02 3.50
CA TYR A 75 4.17 1.33 4.78
C TYR A 75 2.70 0.93 4.82
N ILE A 76 1.94 1.19 3.75
CA ILE A 76 0.55 0.73 3.60
C ILE A 76 0.47 -0.79 3.66
N LYS A 77 1.37 -1.51 2.98
CA LYS A 77 1.45 -2.98 3.02
C LYS A 77 1.74 -3.51 4.43
N LYS A 78 2.64 -2.88 5.19
CA LYS A 78 2.93 -3.26 6.58
C LYS A 78 1.71 -3.10 7.48
N LEU A 79 0.97 -2.00 7.34
CA LEU A 79 -0.29 -1.79 8.05
C LEU A 79 -1.36 -2.83 7.68
N THR A 80 -1.54 -3.11 6.38
CA THR A 80 -2.46 -4.16 5.92
C THR A 80 -2.10 -5.52 6.49
N TRP A 81 -0.81 -5.87 6.54
CA TRP A 81 -0.35 -7.13 7.11
C TRP A 81 -0.66 -7.22 8.61
N LEU A 82 -0.36 -6.18 9.39
CA LEU A 82 -0.69 -6.14 10.82
C LEU A 82 -2.20 -6.23 11.07
N MET A 83 -3.03 -5.56 10.27
CA MET A 83 -4.48 -5.68 10.37
C MET A 83 -4.95 -7.13 10.21
N LYS A 84 -4.36 -7.88 9.28
CA LYS A 84 -4.70 -9.29 9.05
C LYS A 84 -4.24 -10.20 10.19
N HIS A 85 -3.04 -9.99 10.71
CA HIS A 85 -2.42 -10.92 11.68
C HIS A 85 -2.80 -10.62 13.14
N LYS A 86 -3.07 -9.36 13.48
CA LYS A 86 -3.46 -8.94 14.83
C LYS A 86 -4.93 -8.57 14.98
N GLY A 87 -5.60 -8.18 13.90
CA GLY A 87 -6.98 -7.69 13.94
C GLY A 87 -8.01 -8.74 14.41
N GLY A 88 -7.69 -10.04 14.30
CA GLY A 88 -8.52 -11.13 14.80
C GLY A 88 -8.33 -11.47 16.29
N GLN A 89 -7.22 -11.06 16.90
CA GLN A 89 -6.88 -11.43 18.28
C GLN A 89 -7.63 -10.62 19.34
N SER A 90 -8.38 -9.59 18.94
CA SER A 90 -9.10 -8.68 19.86
C SER A 90 -10.62 -8.68 19.63
N ALA A 91 -11.16 -9.69 18.95
CA ALA A 91 -12.60 -9.84 18.71
C ALA A 91 -13.37 -10.47 19.89
N SER A 92 -12.82 -10.44 21.11
CA SER A 92 -13.49 -10.91 22.32
C SER A 92 -13.94 -9.72 23.18
N ASN A 93 -15.11 -9.16 22.90
CA ASN A 93 -16.11 -8.78 23.91
C ASN A 93 -17.25 -7.98 23.29
N GLU A 94 -18.28 -8.71 22.88
CA GLU A 94 -19.64 -8.21 22.85
C GLU A 94 -20.02 -7.81 24.30
N HIS A 95 -20.32 -6.52 24.54
CA HIS A 95 -20.83 -5.88 25.78
C HIS A 95 -19.92 -5.02 26.68
N GLN A 96 -18.69 -4.64 26.30
CA GLN A 96 -17.94 -3.67 27.14
C GLN A 96 -18.35 -2.21 26.93
N ILE A 97 -18.55 -1.50 28.05
CA ILE A 97 -18.76 -0.05 28.11
C ILE A 97 -17.60 0.65 27.40
N ARG A 98 -17.90 1.43 26.37
CA ARG A 98 -16.89 2.15 25.61
C ARG A 98 -16.03 3.03 26.53
N PRO A 99 -14.68 2.93 26.48
CA PRO A 99 -13.79 3.73 27.30
C PRO A 99 -14.09 5.23 27.23
N LYS A 100 -14.12 5.88 28.39
CA LYS A 100 -14.30 7.35 28.51
C LYS A 100 -13.01 8.13 28.35
N CYS A 101 -11.87 7.45 28.28
CA CYS A 101 -10.55 8.04 28.14
C CYS A 101 -9.75 7.34 27.04
N CYS A 102 -8.77 8.06 26.51
CA CYS A 102 -7.84 7.52 25.52
C CYS A 102 -6.94 6.47 26.15
N GLU A 103 -6.94 5.27 25.58
CA GLU A 103 -6.13 4.15 26.09
C GLU A 103 -4.61 4.32 25.84
N SER A 104 -4.19 5.34 25.07
CA SER A 104 -2.78 5.66 24.85
C SER A 104 -2.24 6.77 25.76
N CYS A 105 -3.06 7.76 26.12
CA CYS A 105 -2.59 8.92 26.92
C CYS A 105 -3.41 9.19 28.18
N GLY A 106 -4.43 8.37 28.48
CA GLY A 106 -5.30 8.51 29.64
C GLY A 106 -6.25 9.72 29.62
N LYS A 107 -6.14 10.62 28.63
CA LYS A 107 -6.96 11.84 28.57
C LYS A 107 -8.43 11.50 28.34
N SER A 108 -9.29 12.04 29.19
CA SER A 108 -10.74 11.90 29.08
C SER A 108 -11.26 12.52 27.77
N PHE A 109 -12.22 11.86 27.13
CA PHE A 109 -13.00 12.42 26.04
C PHE A 109 -14.04 13.37 26.67
N ALA A 110 -13.63 14.60 26.98
CA ALA A 110 -14.47 15.56 27.68
C ALA A 110 -15.76 15.86 26.88
N LYS A 111 -16.91 15.83 27.57
CA LYS A 111 -18.25 16.02 26.99
C LYS A 111 -18.58 17.45 26.53
N PHE A 112 -17.70 18.43 26.76
CA PHE A 112 -18.02 19.86 26.63
C PHE A 112 -17.05 20.69 25.77
N SER A 113 -16.20 20.08 24.94
CA SER A 113 -15.39 20.86 23.99
C SER A 113 -16.20 21.14 22.72
N PHE A 114 -16.45 22.41 22.41
CA PHE A 114 -17.16 22.95 21.23
C PHE A 114 -16.45 22.69 19.88
N SER A 115 -15.55 21.73 19.84
CA SER A 115 -14.80 21.31 18.65
C SER A 115 -15.02 19.81 18.45
N SER A 116 -15.14 19.37 17.20
CA SER A 116 -15.35 17.98 16.76
C SER A 116 -14.29 16.96 17.22
N ALA A 117 -13.42 17.32 18.16
CA ALA A 117 -12.38 16.52 18.80
C ALA A 117 -12.90 15.59 19.92
N GLY A 118 -14.21 15.49 20.13
CA GLY A 118 -14.83 14.98 21.35
C GLY A 118 -15.08 13.47 21.47
N MET A 119 -14.77 12.65 20.49
CA MET A 119 -15.00 11.19 20.58
C MET A 119 -13.74 10.41 20.25
N GLY A 120 -13.28 9.59 21.18
CA GLY A 120 -12.28 8.57 20.88
C GLY A 120 -12.75 7.66 19.76
N ALA A 121 -11.80 7.09 19.02
CA ALA A 121 -12.11 6.17 17.95
C ALA A 121 -11.13 5.01 17.91
N ASP A 122 -11.61 3.89 17.37
CA ASP A 122 -10.94 2.61 17.52
C ASP A 122 -9.79 2.49 16.51
N CYS A 123 -8.65 2.00 16.99
CA CYS A 123 -7.55 1.62 16.12
C CYS A 123 -7.93 0.39 15.29
N GLN A 124 -7.69 0.42 13.98
CA GLN A 124 -8.03 -0.68 13.06
C GLN A 124 -7.13 -1.92 13.20
N ILE A 125 -6.08 -1.85 14.03
CA ILE A 125 -5.19 -3.00 14.33
C ILE A 125 -5.49 -3.56 15.72
N CYS A 126 -5.32 -2.75 16.77
CA CYS A 126 -5.43 -3.21 18.16
C CYS A 126 -6.80 -2.96 18.82
N ARG A 127 -7.76 -2.36 18.11
CA ARG A 127 -9.12 -2.02 18.57
C ARG A 127 -9.25 -1.07 19.77
N ARG A 128 -8.14 -0.67 20.41
CA ARG A 128 -8.13 0.36 21.48
C ARG A 128 -8.72 1.69 21.00
N VAL A 129 -9.47 2.36 21.88
CA VAL A 129 -10.06 3.68 21.69
C VAL A 129 -9.02 4.77 21.96
N VAL A 130 -8.71 5.55 20.92
CA VAL A 130 -7.66 6.57 20.96
C VAL A 130 -8.17 7.94 20.54
N CYS A 131 -7.59 9.00 21.12
CA CYS A 131 -7.90 10.37 20.73
C CYS A 131 -7.23 10.74 19.39
N SER A 132 -7.63 11.86 18.81
CA SER A 132 -7.06 12.38 17.55
C SER A 132 -5.56 12.68 17.64
N LYS A 133 -5.03 13.02 18.82
CA LYS A 133 -3.59 13.27 19.04
C LYS A 133 -2.77 11.98 19.13
N CYS A 134 -3.41 10.87 19.50
CA CYS A 134 -2.78 9.56 19.63
C CYS A 134 -3.06 8.64 18.43
N SER A 135 -3.60 9.19 17.34
CA SER A 135 -3.94 8.42 16.15
C SER A 135 -3.67 9.19 14.86
N VAL A 136 -3.49 8.44 13.78
CA VAL A 136 -3.36 8.96 12.42
C VAL A 136 -4.37 8.23 11.54
N VAL A 137 -5.00 8.97 10.64
CA VAL A 137 -5.87 8.42 9.61
C VAL A 137 -5.05 8.19 8.34
N LYS A 138 -5.12 6.99 7.78
CA LYS A 138 -4.48 6.63 6.50
C LYS A 138 -5.53 6.17 5.50
N LYS A 139 -5.40 6.64 4.25
CA LYS A 139 -6.18 6.12 3.13
C LYS A 139 -5.59 4.77 2.74
N MET A 140 -6.40 3.73 2.84
CA MET A 140 -5.99 2.35 2.58
C MET A 140 -6.83 1.83 1.42
N THR A 141 -6.19 1.19 0.43
CA THR A 141 -6.92 0.42 -0.57
C THR A 141 -7.47 -0.84 0.09
N VAL A 142 -8.80 -1.00 0.08
CA VAL A 142 -9.47 -2.13 0.71
C VAL A 142 -9.97 -3.16 -0.30
N ASP A 143 -10.24 -2.72 -1.53
CA ASP A 143 -10.76 -3.57 -2.59
C ASP A 143 -10.39 -3.00 -3.97
N VAL A 144 -10.23 -3.88 -4.95
CA VAL A 144 -10.04 -3.52 -6.36
C VAL A 144 -10.98 -4.40 -7.16
N SER A 145 -11.97 -3.79 -7.81
CA SER A 145 -12.96 -4.52 -8.59
C SER A 145 -12.32 -5.18 -9.82
N ASN A 146 -13.02 -6.15 -10.39
CA ASN A 146 -12.63 -6.77 -11.66
C ASN A 146 -12.59 -5.78 -12.84
N THR A 147 -13.24 -4.62 -12.70
CA THR A 147 -13.20 -3.52 -13.69
C THR A 147 -12.06 -2.53 -13.45
N GLY A 148 -11.22 -2.75 -12.42
CA GLY A 148 -10.12 -1.88 -12.06
C GLY A 148 -10.49 -0.71 -11.15
N ALA A 149 -11.74 -0.61 -10.70
CA ALA A 149 -12.15 0.42 -9.76
C ALA A 149 -11.54 0.16 -8.37
N VAL A 150 -10.83 1.15 -7.84
CA VAL A 150 -10.13 1.04 -6.55
C VAL A 150 -10.97 1.64 -5.44
N LYS A 151 -11.35 0.83 -4.46
CA LYS A 151 -12.03 1.30 -3.24
C LYS A 151 -10.99 1.64 -2.18
N GLN A 152 -10.96 2.92 -1.79
CA GLN A 152 -10.13 3.39 -0.69
C GLN A 152 -10.98 3.79 0.53
N CYS A 153 -10.54 3.39 1.71
CA CYS A 153 -11.16 3.75 2.99
C CYS A 153 -10.17 4.53 3.87
N ALA A 154 -10.67 5.53 4.57
CA ALA A 154 -9.92 6.25 5.59
C ALA A 154 -9.95 5.46 6.90
N LEU A 155 -8.83 4.84 7.27
CA LEU A 155 -8.70 3.98 8.44
C LEU A 155 -7.84 4.64 9.52
N ARG A 156 -8.22 4.47 10.79
CA ARG A 156 -7.54 5.08 11.93
C ARG A 156 -6.60 4.09 12.62
N PHE A 157 -5.39 4.54 12.93
CA PHE A 157 -4.37 3.73 13.61
C PHE A 157 -3.79 4.51 14.78
N CYS A 158 -3.58 3.86 15.93
CA CYS A 158 -2.87 4.48 17.04
C CYS A 158 -1.37 4.62 16.73
N LEU A 159 -0.69 5.54 17.41
CA LEU A 159 0.74 5.79 17.18
C LEU A 159 1.61 4.56 17.46
N GLU A 160 1.22 3.71 18.41
CA GLU A 160 1.92 2.48 18.76
C GLU A 160 1.89 1.47 17.59
N CYS A 161 0.72 1.20 17.02
CA CYS A 161 0.61 0.30 15.86
C CYS A 161 1.26 0.88 14.60
N LEU A 162 1.29 2.21 14.43
CA LEU A 162 2.04 2.85 13.35
C LEU A 162 3.55 2.66 13.52
N TYR A 163 4.04 2.81 14.75
CA TYR A 163 5.46 2.57 15.05
C TYR A 163 5.83 1.11 14.81
N GLU A 164 5.02 0.17 15.30
CA GLU A 164 5.19 -1.26 15.04
C GLU A 164 5.20 -1.56 13.54
N ALA A 165 4.23 -1.02 12.79
CA ALA A 165 4.21 -1.16 11.33
C ALA A 165 5.51 -0.70 10.70
N LYS A 166 6.08 0.43 11.14
CA LYS A 166 7.34 0.94 10.59
C LYS A 166 8.50 -0.04 10.82
N GLU A 167 8.55 -0.64 12.01
CA GLU A 167 9.60 -1.55 12.46
C GLU A 167 9.45 -2.98 11.92
N GLN A 168 8.27 -3.35 11.40
CA GLN A 168 8.01 -4.70 10.90
C GLN A 168 9.01 -5.10 9.80
N CYS A 169 9.57 -6.30 9.93
CA CYS A 169 10.50 -6.88 8.98
C CYS A 169 9.75 -7.29 7.70
N VAL A 170 10.14 -6.71 6.56
CA VAL A 170 9.51 -7.03 5.26
C VAL A 170 9.79 -8.47 4.85
N TRP A 171 10.95 -9.02 5.24
CA TRP A 171 11.31 -10.41 4.96
C TRP A 171 10.34 -11.40 5.61
N GLU A 172 10.02 -11.21 6.89
CA GLU A 172 9.04 -12.03 7.61
C GLU A 172 7.64 -11.94 6.97
N MET A 173 7.22 -10.74 6.59
CA MET A 173 5.95 -10.54 5.89
C MET A 173 5.92 -11.29 4.55
N ALA A 174 7.02 -11.28 3.80
CA ALA A 174 7.11 -11.99 2.53
C ALA A 174 6.97 -13.50 2.73
N LEU A 175 7.61 -14.07 3.75
CA LEU A 175 7.50 -15.49 4.09
C LEU A 175 6.05 -15.88 4.41
N THR A 176 5.37 -15.14 5.29
CA THR A 176 3.95 -15.42 5.64
C THR A 176 3.01 -15.30 4.43
N GLY A 177 3.33 -14.47 3.44
CA GLY A 177 2.54 -14.32 2.22
C GLY A 177 2.62 -15.53 1.28
N VAL A 178 3.76 -16.22 1.23
CA VAL A 178 3.96 -17.43 0.43
C VAL A 178 3.12 -18.59 0.99
N ASP A 179 3.00 -18.69 2.30
CA ASP A 179 2.20 -19.75 2.95
C ASP A 179 0.70 -19.58 2.67
N THR A 180 0.18 -18.35 2.72
CA THR A 180 -1.25 -18.07 2.47
C THR A 180 -1.70 -18.25 1.01
N ALA A 181 -0.80 -18.14 0.03
CA ALA A 181 -1.14 -18.42 -1.38
C ALA A 181 -1.44 -19.91 -1.61
N SER A 182 -0.81 -20.78 -0.82
CA SER A 182 -0.96 -22.24 -0.90
C SER A 182 -2.35 -22.69 -0.42
N GLU A 183 -2.96 -21.98 0.53
CA GLU A 183 -4.31 -22.30 1.06
C GLU A 183 -5.44 -21.85 0.13
N THR A 184 -5.24 -20.78 -0.66
CA THR A 184 -6.26 -20.31 -1.61
C THR A 184 -6.47 -21.23 -2.82
N SER A 185 -5.54 -22.14 -3.10
CA SER A 185 -5.67 -23.11 -4.20
C SER A 185 -6.61 -24.29 -3.86
N SER A 186 -7.02 -24.45 -2.61
CA SER A 186 -7.80 -25.63 -2.16
C SER A 186 -9.32 -25.43 -2.19
N ALA A 187 -9.81 -24.20 -2.36
CA ALA A 187 -11.23 -23.87 -2.19
C ALA A 187 -12.07 -23.84 -3.49
N SER A 188 -11.48 -24.14 -4.66
CA SER A 188 -12.20 -24.13 -5.95
C SER A 188 -12.27 -25.50 -6.60
N LYS A 189 -12.89 -26.49 -5.95
CA LYS A 189 -13.49 -27.65 -6.63
C LYS A 189 -14.72 -28.17 -5.88
N LYS A 190 -15.88 -27.57 -6.15
CA LYS A 190 -17.18 -28.26 -6.14
C LYS A 190 -18.07 -27.62 -7.23
N GLU A 191 -17.85 -28.04 -8.47
CA GLU A 191 -18.89 -27.95 -9.49
C GLU A 191 -19.93 -29.03 -9.17
N ASN A 192 -21.12 -28.60 -8.76
CA ASN A 192 -22.29 -29.47 -8.76
C ASN A 192 -22.82 -29.53 -10.19
N HIS A 193 -22.61 -30.68 -10.83
CA HIS A 193 -23.41 -31.12 -11.96
C HIS A 193 -24.74 -31.65 -11.39
N SER A 194 -25.86 -31.05 -11.79
CA SER A 194 -27.17 -31.68 -11.66
C SER A 194 -27.98 -31.36 -12.91
N GLU A 195 -28.16 -32.42 -13.70
CA GLU A 195 -29.04 -32.56 -14.85
C GLU A 195 -30.46 -32.10 -14.51
N ILE A 196 -31.09 -31.34 -15.43
CA ILE A 196 -32.29 -31.74 -16.21
C ILE A 196 -32.17 -31.07 -17.59
#